data_AF-A0A6P2FVV7-F1
#
_entry.id   AF-A0A6P2FVV7-F1
#
_cell.length_a   1.000
_cell.length_b   1.000
_cell.length_c   1.000
_cell.angle_alpha   90.00
_cell.angle_beta   90.00
_cell.angle_gamma   90.00
#
_symmetry.space_group_name_H-M   'P 1'
#
loop_
_entity.id
_entity.type
_entity.pdbx_description
1 polymer ?
#
loop_
_entity_poly.entity_id
_entity_poly.type
_entity_poly.pdbx_seq_one_letter_code
_entity_poly.pdbx_strand_id
1 'polypeptide(L)'
;MANVAAHCRPGHHAHAGHTPVCAWPADCYVQWGTKGLVLRRDGGEPYITAYFEAFPETFIRGEGSNVEDAERNAFAKFERYQACPGHEFERRGYTNGAGFCKHCGMFKGKAFLPATSCTVCSTPTDYSYGVDANKVSHWYCEDHEQLRPRDTQPSFVDRLRASNED
;
A
#
# COMPACT_ATOMS: atom_id res chain seq x y z
N MET A 1 -20.07 -0.95 -26.78
CA MET A 1 -19.34 -0.71 -25.51
C MET A 1 -18.53 -1.96 -25.23
N ALA A 2 -17.21 -1.84 -25.07
CA ALA A 2 -16.37 -3.01 -24.82
C ALA A 2 -16.73 -3.60 -23.43
N ASN A 3 -16.93 -4.92 -23.37
CA ASN A 3 -17.22 -5.60 -22.12
C ASN A 3 -15.96 -5.59 -21.25
N VAL A 4 -15.96 -4.74 -20.23
CA VAL A 4 -14.96 -4.74 -19.17
C VAL A 4 -15.08 -6.07 -18.41
N ALA A 5 -13.99 -6.81 -18.28
CA ALA A 5 -14.00 -8.10 -17.57
C ALA A 5 -14.42 -7.90 -16.10
N ALA A 6 -15.07 -8.89 -15.48
CA ALA A 6 -15.65 -8.75 -14.14
C ALA A 6 -14.61 -8.47 -13.02
N HIS A 7 -13.34 -8.79 -13.24
CA HIS A 7 -12.23 -8.46 -12.36
C HIS A 7 -11.78 -6.99 -12.48
N CYS A 8 -12.23 -6.27 -13.50
CA CYS A 8 -11.96 -4.86 -13.71
C CYS A 8 -13.11 -4.02 -13.13
N ARG A 9 -12.84 -3.24 -12.08
CA ARG A 9 -13.84 -2.36 -11.46
C ARG A 9 -13.39 -0.90 -11.55
N PRO A 10 -14.01 -0.06 -12.40
CA PRO A 10 -13.76 1.38 -12.33
C PRO A 10 -14.05 1.87 -10.92
N GLY A 11 -13.20 2.79 -10.43
CA GLY A 11 -13.32 3.29 -9.07
C GLY A 11 -14.70 3.88 -8.80
N HIS A 12 -15.15 3.79 -7.55
CA HIS A 12 -16.50 4.17 -7.12
C HIS A 12 -16.96 5.59 -7.49
N HIS A 13 -16.03 6.50 -7.82
CA HIS A 13 -16.32 7.93 -8.00
C HIS A 13 -16.47 8.39 -9.46
N ALA A 14 -16.10 7.58 -10.47
CA ALA A 14 -16.40 7.88 -11.87
C ALA A 14 -16.03 6.70 -12.79
N HIS A 15 -16.98 6.22 -13.58
CA HIS A 15 -16.67 5.48 -14.79
C HIS A 15 -16.02 6.46 -15.78
N ALA A 16 -14.69 6.52 -15.82
CA ALA A 16 -13.95 7.45 -16.68
C ALA A 16 -14.06 7.14 -18.19
N GLY A 17 -15.03 6.33 -18.62
CA GLY A 17 -15.16 5.85 -20.01
C GLY A 17 -14.01 4.96 -20.49
N HIS A 18 -13.05 4.64 -19.62
CA HIS A 18 -11.87 3.85 -19.94
C HIS A 18 -12.17 2.35 -19.93
N THR A 19 -11.63 1.63 -20.91
CA THR A 19 -11.55 0.17 -20.93
C THR A 19 -10.07 -0.18 -20.88
N PRO A 20 -9.60 -0.98 -19.90
CA PRO A 20 -8.21 -1.43 -19.87
C PRO A 20 -7.77 -2.00 -21.21
N VAL A 21 -6.62 -1.54 -21.72
CA VAL A 21 -6.08 -1.94 -23.03
C VAL A 21 -4.82 -2.79 -22.92
N CYS A 22 -4.17 -2.79 -21.76
CA CYS A 22 -2.96 -3.57 -21.53
C CYS A 22 -3.29 -5.05 -21.24
N ALA A 23 -2.33 -5.93 -21.52
CA ALA A 23 -2.48 -7.38 -21.39
C ALA A 23 -2.33 -7.85 -19.93
N TRP A 24 -3.21 -7.37 -19.04
CA TRP A 24 -3.26 -7.79 -17.65
C TRP A 24 -3.62 -9.29 -17.53
N PRO A 25 -3.09 -10.00 -16.52
CA PRO A 25 -3.51 -11.38 -16.23
C PRO A 25 -5.03 -11.47 -15.99
N ALA A 26 -5.64 -12.60 -16.35
CA ALA A 26 -7.09 -12.78 -16.31
C ALA A 26 -7.71 -12.73 -14.89
N ASP A 27 -6.90 -12.95 -13.87
CA ASP A 27 -7.25 -12.88 -12.45
C ASP A 27 -6.78 -11.58 -11.77
N CYS A 28 -6.13 -10.69 -12.52
CA CYS A 28 -5.67 -9.41 -12.01
C CYS A 28 -6.85 -8.48 -11.76
N TYR A 29 -7.19 -8.25 -10.49
CA TYR A 29 -8.12 -7.18 -10.15
C TYR A 29 -7.51 -5.84 -10.54
N VAL A 30 -8.28 -4.96 -11.16
CA VAL A 30 -7.85 -3.60 -11.50
C VAL A 30 -8.92 -2.57 -11.17
N GLN A 31 -8.48 -1.37 -10.79
CA GLN A 31 -9.33 -0.20 -10.57
C GLN A 31 -8.67 1.08 -11.04
N TRP A 32 -9.45 2.08 -11.41
CA TRP A 32 -8.93 3.34 -11.92
C TRP A 32 -9.86 4.52 -11.67
N GLY A 33 -9.31 5.73 -11.80
CA GLY A 33 -10.08 6.95 -11.69
C GLY A 33 -9.29 8.16 -12.17
N THR A 34 -9.98 9.27 -12.40
CA THR A 34 -9.38 10.51 -12.89
C THR A 34 -8.87 11.43 -11.77
N LYS A 35 -9.20 11.12 -10.51
CA LYS A 35 -8.90 11.95 -9.34
C LYS A 35 -8.49 11.10 -8.13
N GLY A 36 -7.25 10.64 -8.12
CA GLY A 36 -6.62 9.96 -6.98
C GLY A 36 -5.73 10.93 -6.20
N LEU A 37 -5.86 10.92 -4.87
CA LEU A 37 -4.97 11.65 -3.97
C LEU A 37 -3.62 10.94 -3.86
N VAL A 38 -2.53 11.69 -3.92
CA VAL A 38 -1.16 11.22 -3.66
C VAL A 38 -0.58 12.02 -2.50
N LEU A 39 -0.15 11.30 -1.47
CA LEU A 39 0.58 11.86 -0.33
C LEU A 39 2.08 11.71 -0.57
N ARG A 40 2.86 12.76 -0.34
CA ARG A 40 4.31 12.74 -0.56
C ARG A 40 5.04 12.46 0.76
N ARG A 41 6.01 11.54 0.70
CA ARG A 41 6.81 11.15 1.87
C ARG A 41 7.79 12.24 2.30
N ASP A 42 8.23 13.08 1.38
CA ASP A 42 9.22 14.15 1.58
C ASP A 42 8.62 15.44 2.18
N GLY A 43 7.37 15.39 2.66
CA GLY A 43 6.67 16.55 3.19
C GLY A 43 6.19 17.54 2.11
N GLY A 44 6.34 17.22 0.83
CA GLY A 44 5.79 18.04 -0.25
C GLY A 44 4.26 18.04 -0.27
N GLU A 45 3.68 19.07 -0.88
CA GLU A 45 2.22 19.20 -1.02
C GLU A 45 1.60 17.98 -1.71
N PRO A 46 0.46 17.47 -1.20
CA PRO A 46 -0.27 16.41 -1.86
C PRO A 46 -0.82 16.90 -3.20
N TYR A 47 -1.03 15.98 -4.14
CA TYR A 47 -1.59 16.31 -5.44
C TYR A 47 -2.67 15.31 -5.86
N ILE A 48 -3.47 15.73 -6.85
CA ILE A 48 -4.50 14.92 -7.48
C ILE A 48 -4.04 14.54 -8.89
N THR A 49 -4.17 13.27 -9.24
CA THR A 49 -3.78 12.74 -10.56
C THR A 49 -4.74 11.65 -11.03
N ALA A 50 -4.74 11.31 -12.31
CA ALA A 50 -5.39 10.08 -12.74
C ALA A 50 -4.57 8.87 -12.26
N TYR A 51 -5.26 7.79 -11.89
CA TYR A 51 -4.62 6.60 -11.33
C TYR A 51 -5.17 5.33 -11.97
N PHE A 52 -4.32 4.32 -12.00
CA PHE A 52 -4.66 2.94 -12.36
C PHE A 52 -3.95 2.01 -11.38
N GLU A 53 -4.72 1.19 -10.68
CA GLU A 53 -4.24 0.27 -9.66
C GLU A 53 -4.53 -1.17 -10.09
N ALA A 54 -3.52 -2.02 -10.00
CA ALA A 54 -3.57 -3.42 -10.41
C ALA A 54 -3.03 -4.33 -9.29
N PHE A 55 -3.60 -5.53 -9.21
CA PHE A 55 -3.37 -6.47 -8.10
C PHE A 55 -3.08 -7.91 -8.59
N PRO A 56 -2.06 -8.16 -9.45
CA PRO A 56 -1.75 -9.51 -9.93
C PRO A 56 -1.09 -10.38 -8.85
N GLU A 57 -0.09 -9.83 -8.14
CA GLU A 57 0.60 -10.48 -7.00
C GLU A 57 0.97 -9.49 -5.89
N THR A 58 1.04 -8.21 -6.24
CA THR A 58 1.32 -7.10 -5.35
C THR A 58 0.50 -5.90 -5.76
N PHE A 59 0.53 -4.84 -4.95
CA PHE A 59 -0.04 -3.56 -5.29
C PHE A 59 0.83 -2.83 -6.30
N ILE A 60 0.27 -2.57 -7.47
CA ILE A 60 0.86 -1.71 -8.51
C ILE A 60 -0.05 -0.51 -8.69
N ARG A 61 0.52 0.69 -8.64
CA ARG A 61 -0.17 1.93 -9.02
C ARG A 61 0.61 2.65 -10.10
N GLY A 62 -0.07 3.00 -11.17
CA GLY A 62 0.36 3.99 -12.15
C GLY A 62 -0.38 5.31 -11.94
N GLU A 63 0.31 6.39 -12.30
CA GLU A 63 -0.22 7.76 -12.24
C GLU A 63 -0.03 8.39 -13.62
N GLY A 64 -0.86 9.37 -13.98
CA GLY A 64 -0.81 9.95 -15.31
C GLY A 64 -1.68 11.19 -15.48
N SER A 65 -1.52 11.84 -16.64
CA SER A 65 -2.37 12.97 -17.02
C SER A 65 -3.83 12.55 -17.26
N ASN A 66 -4.03 11.28 -17.63
CA ASN A 66 -5.30 10.62 -17.86
C ASN A 66 -5.18 9.12 -17.46
N VAL A 67 -6.29 8.39 -17.51
CA VAL A 67 -6.34 6.98 -17.08
C VAL A 67 -5.51 6.06 -17.98
N GLU A 68 -5.41 6.35 -19.28
CA GLU A 68 -4.64 5.54 -20.24
C GLU A 68 -3.13 5.63 -19.96
N ASP A 69 -2.64 6.83 -19.65
CA ASP A 69 -1.26 7.05 -19.21
C ASP A 69 -0.99 6.36 -17.87
N ALA A 70 -1.94 6.45 -16.94
CA ALA A 70 -1.84 5.77 -15.67
C ALA A 70 -1.80 4.25 -15.84
N GLU A 71 -2.62 3.66 -16.72
CA GLU A 71 -2.59 2.24 -17.03
C GLU A 71 -1.24 1.82 -17.61
N ARG A 72 -0.74 2.55 -18.62
CA ARG A 72 0.59 2.27 -19.22
C ARG A 72 1.70 2.32 -18.17
N ASN A 73 1.67 3.31 -17.29
CA ASN A 73 2.66 3.44 -16.22
C ASN A 73 2.54 2.32 -15.17
N ALA A 74 1.33 1.82 -14.89
CA ALA A 74 1.12 0.65 -14.05
C ALA A 74 1.65 -0.62 -14.76
N PHE A 75 1.33 -0.80 -16.04
CA PHE A 75 1.69 -1.99 -16.80
C PHE A 75 3.20 -2.09 -17.02
N ALA A 76 3.89 -0.98 -17.28
CA ALA A 76 5.35 -0.95 -17.37
C ALA A 76 6.02 -1.40 -16.04
N LYS A 77 5.41 -1.10 -14.88
CA LYS A 77 5.87 -1.64 -13.59
C LYS A 77 5.66 -3.14 -13.51
N PHE A 78 4.49 -3.63 -13.94
CA PHE A 78 4.17 -5.06 -14.01
C PHE A 78 5.18 -5.82 -14.89
N GLU A 79 5.41 -5.38 -16.12
CA GLU A 79 6.37 -6.02 -17.05
C GLU A 79 7.78 -6.07 -16.45
N ARG A 80 8.21 -4.98 -15.83
CA ARG A 80 9.51 -4.94 -15.14
C ARG A 80 9.58 -5.93 -13.97
N TYR A 81 8.47 -6.17 -13.27
CA TYR A 81 8.42 -7.17 -12.19
C TYR A 81 8.46 -8.59 -12.74
N GLN A 82 7.70 -8.88 -13.80
CA GLN A 82 7.73 -10.18 -14.49
C GLN A 82 9.10 -10.52 -15.09
N ALA A 83 9.83 -9.51 -15.57
CA ALA A 83 11.16 -9.67 -16.13
C ALA A 83 12.27 -9.82 -15.07
N CYS A 84 11.93 -9.76 -13.77
CA CYS A 84 12.91 -9.87 -12.69
C CYS A 84 13.46 -11.31 -12.62
N PRO A 85 14.78 -11.54 -12.72
CA PRO A 85 15.36 -12.90 -12.76
C PRO A 85 15.16 -13.69 -11.45
N GLY A 86 14.87 -12.98 -10.37
CA GLY A 86 14.49 -13.53 -9.07
C GLY A 86 14.27 -12.38 -8.10
N HIS A 87 13.16 -12.40 -7.36
CA HIS A 87 12.89 -11.34 -6.40
C HIS A 87 13.71 -11.54 -5.13
N GLU A 88 14.51 -10.52 -4.79
CA GLU A 88 15.31 -10.49 -3.58
C GLU A 88 14.96 -9.23 -2.80
N PHE A 89 14.23 -9.39 -1.70
CA PHE A 89 13.65 -8.26 -0.96
C PHE A 89 14.61 -7.69 0.08
N GLU A 90 14.45 -6.40 0.37
CA GLU A 90 15.07 -5.67 1.49
C GLU A 90 14.03 -4.77 2.19
N ARG A 91 14.24 -4.45 3.46
CA ARG A 91 13.24 -3.72 4.28
C ARG A 91 13.17 -2.22 4.05
N ARG A 92 14.27 -1.55 3.66
CA ARG A 92 14.36 -0.07 3.51
C ARG A 92 13.81 0.73 4.71
N GLY A 93 14.07 0.24 5.92
CA GLY A 93 13.60 0.86 7.17
C GLY A 93 12.18 0.47 7.61
N TYR A 94 11.45 -0.34 6.84
CA TYR A 94 10.12 -0.81 7.23
C TYR A 94 10.20 -1.93 8.29
N THR A 95 9.42 -1.77 9.37
CA THR A 95 9.33 -2.72 10.48
C THR A 95 8.12 -3.64 10.38
N ASN A 96 7.11 -3.28 9.58
CA ASN A 96 5.85 -3.99 9.43
C ASN A 96 5.92 -5.25 8.53
N GLY A 97 7.12 -5.75 8.20
CA GLY A 97 7.28 -6.92 7.33
C GLY A 97 7.24 -6.63 5.83
N ALA A 98 7.02 -5.37 5.43
CA ALA A 98 7.11 -4.97 4.03
C ALA A 98 8.55 -5.04 3.50
N GLY A 99 8.66 -5.25 2.20
CA GLY A 99 9.95 -5.27 1.50
C GLY A 99 9.87 -4.74 0.09
N PHE A 100 11.04 -4.36 -0.44
CA PHE A 100 11.23 -3.92 -1.81
C PHE A 100 12.27 -4.80 -2.48
N CYS A 101 11.98 -5.28 -3.69
CA CYS A 101 12.94 -6.06 -4.45
C CYS A 101 14.13 -5.18 -4.84
N LYS A 102 15.35 -5.65 -4.56
CA LYS A 102 16.61 -4.94 -4.88
C LYS A 102 16.82 -4.75 -6.37
N HIS A 103 16.34 -5.69 -7.18
CA HIS A 103 16.54 -5.72 -8.63
C HIS A 103 15.52 -4.87 -9.41
N CYS A 104 14.22 -5.06 -9.16
CA CYS A 104 13.16 -4.42 -9.94
C CYS A 104 12.36 -3.33 -9.18
N GLY A 105 12.59 -3.19 -7.87
CA GLY A 105 11.86 -2.24 -7.02
C GLY A 105 10.41 -2.64 -6.69
N MET A 106 10.04 -3.90 -6.91
CA MET A 106 8.72 -4.43 -6.53
C MET A 106 8.49 -4.31 -5.03
N PHE A 107 7.40 -3.66 -4.63
CA PHE A 107 6.93 -3.67 -3.25
C PHE A 107 6.25 -5.02 -2.95
N LYS A 108 6.40 -5.55 -1.74
CA LYS A 108 5.66 -6.72 -1.24
C LYS A 108 5.39 -6.55 0.25
N GLY A 109 4.11 -6.51 0.64
CA GLY A 109 3.70 -6.19 2.01
C GLY A 109 4.09 -7.23 3.06
N LYS A 110 4.15 -8.51 2.70
CA LYS A 110 4.54 -9.62 3.60
C LYS A 110 5.83 -10.30 3.10
N ALA A 111 6.83 -9.50 2.77
CA ALA A 111 8.13 -10.03 2.33
C ALA A 111 8.92 -10.65 3.50
N PHE A 112 8.67 -10.17 4.72
CA PHE A 112 9.31 -10.61 5.94
C PHE A 112 8.30 -10.75 7.09
N LEU A 113 8.72 -11.42 8.16
CA LEU A 113 8.03 -11.27 9.45
C LEU A 113 8.16 -9.82 9.94
N PRO A 114 7.16 -9.27 10.64
CA PRO A 114 7.28 -8.01 11.35
C PRO A 114 8.49 -8.02 12.30
N ALA A 115 9.11 -6.85 12.47
CA ALA A 115 10.19 -6.65 13.45
C ALA A 115 9.64 -6.42 14.87
N THR A 116 8.35 -6.12 14.98
CA THR A 116 7.59 -5.95 16.20
C THR A 116 6.95 -7.26 16.62
N SER A 117 6.71 -7.42 17.93
CA SER A 117 6.14 -8.66 18.50
C SER A 117 4.99 -8.34 19.44
N CYS A 118 4.04 -9.27 19.55
CA CYS A 118 2.91 -9.14 20.45
C CYS A 118 3.39 -9.07 21.90
N THR A 119 2.95 -8.07 22.66
CA THR A 119 3.32 -7.91 24.08
C THR A 119 2.84 -9.09 24.95
N VAL A 120 1.82 -9.83 24.52
CA VAL A 120 1.21 -10.93 25.30
C VAL A 120 1.89 -12.27 25.02
N CYS A 121 2.15 -12.60 23.76
CA CYS A 121 2.65 -13.93 23.35
C CYS A 121 3.96 -13.91 22.55
N SER A 122 4.58 -12.75 22.36
CA SER A 122 5.85 -12.55 21.63
C SER A 122 5.83 -12.96 20.15
N THR A 123 4.68 -13.33 19.59
CA THR A 123 4.55 -13.64 18.15
C THR A 123 4.82 -12.38 17.32
N PRO A 124 5.69 -12.44 16.29
CA PRO A 124 5.91 -11.31 15.39
C PRO A 124 4.60 -10.80 14.77
N THR A 125 4.31 -9.50 14.91
CA THR A 125 3.03 -8.91 14.48
C THR A 125 3.17 -7.43 14.15
N ASP A 126 2.46 -6.97 13.12
CA ASP A 126 2.19 -5.57 12.81
C ASP A 126 0.67 -5.26 12.82
N TYR A 127 -0.13 -6.18 13.36
CA TYR A 127 -1.59 -6.18 13.20
C TYR A 127 -2.27 -5.00 13.90
N SER A 128 -1.94 -4.78 15.18
CA SER A 128 -2.61 -3.76 15.99
C SER A 128 -1.65 -3.09 16.96
N TYR A 129 -1.72 -1.76 17.01
CA TYR A 129 -0.86 -0.90 17.83
C TYR A 129 -1.68 -0.15 18.87
N GLY A 130 -1.21 -0.13 20.11
CA GLY A 130 -1.77 0.66 21.20
C GLY A 130 -0.68 1.35 22.00
N VAL A 131 -1.05 2.42 22.70
CA VAL A 131 -0.17 3.10 23.67
C VAL A 131 -0.74 2.83 25.06
N ASP A 132 0.01 2.72 26.13
CA ASP A 132 -0.57 2.64 27.48
C ASP A 132 -0.66 4.02 28.16
N ALA A 133 -1.20 4.07 29.38
CA ALA A 133 -1.32 5.30 30.15
C ALA A 133 0.04 5.96 30.44
N ASN A 134 1.15 5.21 30.35
CA ASN A 134 2.51 5.69 30.53
C ASN A 134 3.17 6.11 29.21
N LYS A 135 2.40 6.22 28.13
CA LYS A 135 2.87 6.56 26.77
C LYS A 135 3.84 5.53 26.17
N VAL A 136 3.79 4.28 26.65
CA VAL A 136 4.60 3.19 26.09
C VAL A 136 3.84 2.51 24.94
N SER A 137 4.54 2.28 23.84
CA SER A 137 3.99 1.62 22.65
C SER A 137 3.95 0.10 22.81
N HIS A 138 2.82 -0.51 22.45
CA HIS A 138 2.56 -1.94 22.52
C HIS A 138 1.98 -2.46 21.21
N TRP A 139 2.35 -3.68 20.85
CA TRP A 139 1.83 -4.38 19.67
C TRP A 139 1.03 -5.60 20.08
N TYR A 140 -0.05 -5.87 19.36
CA TYR A 140 -0.97 -6.98 19.60
C TYR A 140 -1.15 -7.78 18.32
N CYS A 141 -1.09 -9.11 18.41
CA CYS A 141 -1.53 -9.97 17.31
C CYS A 141 -3.06 -10.00 17.24
N GLU A 142 -3.59 -10.57 16.17
CA GLU A 142 -5.04 -10.68 15.94
C GLU A 142 -5.77 -11.32 17.12
N ASP A 143 -5.23 -12.41 17.69
CA ASP A 143 -5.79 -13.11 18.86
C ASP A 143 -5.82 -12.28 20.15
N HIS A 144 -5.03 -11.22 20.24
CA HIS A 144 -4.90 -10.38 21.44
C HIS A 144 -5.31 -8.91 21.19
N GLU A 145 -5.89 -8.57 20.02
CA GLU A 145 -6.28 -7.19 19.69
C GLU A 145 -7.26 -6.61 20.71
N GLN A 146 -8.15 -7.43 21.25
CA GLN A 146 -9.12 -7.04 22.28
C GLN A 146 -8.47 -6.50 23.57
N LEU A 147 -7.21 -6.85 23.83
CA LEU A 147 -6.43 -6.37 24.97
C LEU A 147 -5.74 -5.03 24.70
N ARG A 148 -5.78 -4.54 23.45
CA ARG A 148 -5.23 -3.23 23.08
C ARG A 148 -5.91 -2.12 23.91
N PRO A 149 -5.15 -1.27 24.60
CA PRO A 149 -5.69 -0.07 25.23
C PRO A 149 -6.40 0.81 24.20
N ARG A 150 -7.67 1.15 24.45
CA ARG A 150 -8.50 1.94 23.52
C ARG A 150 -8.37 3.46 23.72
N ASP A 151 -7.99 3.90 24.92
CA ASP A 151 -8.18 5.29 25.38
C ASP A 151 -6.91 6.17 25.36
N THR A 152 -5.90 5.75 24.62
CA THR A 152 -4.54 6.33 24.68
C THR A 152 -3.98 6.65 23.30
N GLN A 153 -4.79 6.56 22.24
CA GLN A 153 -4.33 7.02 20.94
C GLN A 153 -3.99 8.51 21.07
N PRO A 154 -2.72 8.92 20.84
CA PRO A 154 -2.43 10.33 20.69
C PRO A 154 -3.35 10.85 19.61
N SER A 155 -3.98 12.00 19.83
CA SER A 155 -4.82 12.60 18.81
C SER A 155 -3.99 12.74 17.53
N PHE A 156 -4.63 12.76 16.36
CA PHE A 156 -3.93 12.99 15.09
C PHE A 156 -2.99 14.23 15.17
N VAL A 157 -3.37 15.23 15.98
CA VAL A 157 -2.61 16.44 16.28
C VAL A 157 -1.33 16.14 17.08
N ASP A 158 -1.37 15.23 18.05
CA ASP A 158 -0.21 14.87 18.86
C ASP A 158 0.86 14.11 18.05
N ARG A 159 0.43 13.29 17.09
CA ARG A 159 1.35 12.57 16.18
C ARG A 159 2.08 13.51 15.21
N LEU A 160 1.40 14.56 14.75
CA LEU A 160 1.96 15.59 13.87
C LEU A 160 2.99 16.47 14.56
N ARG A 161 2.85 16.69 15.88
CA ARG A 161 3.82 17.48 16.66
C ARG A 161 5.11 16.70 16.91
N ALA A 162 5.00 15.41 17.25
CA ALA A 162 6.15 14.56 17.51
C ALA A 162 7.04 14.31 16.27
N SER A 163 6.49 14.40 15.05
CA SER A 163 7.27 14.24 13.80
C SER A 163 8.00 15.50 13.35
N ASN A 164 7.77 16.65 14.00
CA ASN A 164 8.36 17.95 13.65
C ASN A 164 9.40 18.42 14.69
N GLU A 165 9.75 17.57 15.65
CA GLU A 165 10.75 17.87 16.70
C GLU A 165 12.07 17.09 16.53
N ASP A 166 12.26 16.42 15.38
CA ASP A 166 13.54 15.86 14.90
C ASP A 166 14.06 16.67 13.70
#